data_AF-A0A7J9PD56-F1
#
_entry.id   AF-A0A7J9PD56-F1
#
_cell.length_a   1.000
_cell.length_b   1.000
_cell.length_c   1.000
_cell.angle_alpha   90.00
_cell.angle_beta   90.00
_cell.angle_gamma   90.00
#
_symmetry.space_group_name_H-M   'P 1'
#
loop_
_entity.id
_entity.type
_entity.pdbx_description
1 polymer ?
#
loop_
_entity_poly.entity_id
_entity_poly.type
_entity_poly.pdbx_seq_one_letter_code
_entity_poly.pdbx_strand_id
1 'polypeptide(L)'
;MKFLWIFSDYKKYKEIYKKLMKSEIMAKFQLNSSDKEYIKDKGINNIENHAYDFIKLKIKPKSIKNDGKQTPMKGYPVFTAQHATATCCRDCIEKWHKFPKK
;
A
#
# COMPACT_ATOMS: atom_id res chain seq x y z
N MET A 1 -1.68 -4.54 29.41
CA MET A 1 -0.97 -3.41 28.76
C MET A 1 -0.77 -3.57 27.22
N LYS A 2 -1.59 -4.37 26.51
CA LYS A 2 -1.48 -4.57 25.04
C LYS A 2 -2.37 -3.63 24.20
N PHE A 3 -3.35 -2.96 24.80
CA PHE A 3 -4.33 -2.13 24.07
C PHE A 3 -3.79 -0.76 23.64
N LEU A 4 -2.90 -0.14 24.43
CA LEU A 4 -2.37 1.21 24.13
C LEU A 4 -1.52 1.28 22.85
N TRP A 5 -0.81 0.20 22.49
CA TRP A 5 0.02 0.15 21.29
C TRP A 5 -0.81 0.12 20.00
N ILE A 6 -1.94 -0.62 20.00
CA ILE A 6 -2.86 -0.67 18.86
C ILE A 6 -3.42 0.73 18.54
N PHE A 7 -3.77 1.51 19.57
CA PHE A 7 -4.24 2.88 19.39
C PHE A 7 -3.13 3.86 18.96
N SER A 8 -1.91 3.68 19.45
CA SER A 8 -0.74 4.45 19.02
C SER A 8 -0.42 4.21 17.55
N ASP A 9 -0.44 2.94 17.12
CA ASP A 9 -0.24 2.53 15.74
C ASP A 9 -1.34 3.08 14.84
N TYR A 10 -2.61 2.99 15.27
CA TYR A 10 -3.74 3.59 14.55
C TYR A 10 -3.57 5.10 14.36
N LYS A 11 -3.16 5.82 15.42
CA LYS A 11 -2.89 7.27 15.34
C LYS A 11 -1.73 7.56 14.38
N LYS A 12 -0.64 6.78 14.44
CA LYS A 12 0.50 6.89 13.53
C LYS A 12 0.08 6.68 12.07
N TYR A 13 -0.70 5.65 11.77
CA TYR A 13 -1.21 5.40 10.42
C TYR A 13 -2.11 6.53 9.93
N LYS A 14 -2.99 7.06 10.80
CA LYS A 14 -3.85 8.21 10.46
C LYS A 14 -3.03 9.46 10.09
N GLU A 15 -1.95 9.74 10.81
CA GLU A 15 -1.07 10.86 10.48
C GLU A 15 -0.28 10.65 9.18
N ILE A 16 0.17 9.42 8.92
CA ILE A 16 0.81 9.08 7.64
C ILE A 16 -0.19 9.27 6.48
N TYR A 17 -1.43 8.75 6.62
CA TYR A 17 -2.46 8.91 5.59
C TYR A 17 -2.79 10.38 5.31
N LYS A 18 -2.90 11.22 6.33
CA LYS A 18 -3.08 12.68 6.14
C LYS A 18 -1.95 13.30 5.32
N LYS A 19 -0.69 12.89 5.55
CA LYS A 19 0.46 13.40 4.80
C LYS A 19 0.48 12.86 3.36
N LEU A 20 0.12 11.60 3.15
CA LEU A 20 0.01 10.99 1.83
C LEU A 20 -1.07 11.67 0.99
N MET A 21 -2.23 11.98 1.56
CA MET A 21 -3.30 12.70 0.87
C MET A 21 -2.92 14.13 0.45
N LYS A 22 -1.94 14.75 1.13
CA LYS A 22 -1.40 16.06 0.77
C LYS A 22 -0.28 15.99 -0.27
N SER A 23 0.23 14.79 -0.57
CA SER A 23 1.28 14.62 -1.58
C SER A 23 0.72 14.79 -2.99
N GLU A 24 1.35 15.65 -3.79
CA GLU A 24 1.00 15.82 -5.21
C GLU A 24 1.10 14.53 -6.04
N ILE A 25 1.92 13.57 -5.59
CA ILE A 25 2.10 12.29 -6.26
C ILE A 25 1.04 11.30 -5.77
N MET A 26 0.97 11.07 -4.46
CA MET A 26 0.12 10.00 -3.91
C MET A 26 -1.38 10.32 -4.02
N ALA A 27 -1.76 11.60 -3.96
CA ALA A 27 -3.15 12.02 -4.10
C ALA A 27 -3.76 11.76 -5.50
N LYS A 28 -2.91 11.53 -6.52
CA LYS A 28 -3.35 11.20 -7.89
C LYS A 28 -3.87 9.77 -8.03
N PHE A 29 -3.52 8.88 -7.10
CA PHE A 29 -3.94 7.48 -7.17
C PHE A 29 -5.29 7.32 -6.49
N GLN A 30 -6.34 7.15 -7.30
CA GLN A 30 -7.70 6.96 -6.84
C GLN A 30 -8.33 5.79 -7.60
N LEU A 31 -9.11 4.98 -6.89
CA LEU A 31 -9.85 3.87 -7.50
C LEU A 31 -10.87 4.43 -8.49
N ASN A 32 -10.78 3.98 -9.74
CA ASN A 32 -11.77 4.32 -10.76
C ASN A 32 -13.05 3.46 -10.61
N SER A 33 -14.04 3.68 -11.47
CA SER A 33 -15.31 2.94 -11.40
C SER A 33 -15.13 1.43 -11.59
N SER A 34 -14.25 1.01 -12.51
CA SER A 34 -13.95 -0.41 -12.76
C SER A 34 -13.22 -1.06 -11.58
N ASP A 35 -12.29 -0.35 -10.94
CA ASP A 35 -11.64 -0.84 -9.72
C ASP A 35 -12.67 -1.10 -8.60
N LYS A 36 -13.62 -0.17 -8.41
CA LYS A 36 -14.68 -0.29 -7.41
C LYS A 36 -15.64 -1.44 -7.71
N GLU A 37 -16.01 -1.60 -8.97
CA GLU A 37 -16.86 -2.71 -9.42
C GLU A 37 -16.16 -4.06 -9.22
N TYR A 38 -14.87 -4.15 -9.57
CA TYR A 38 -14.08 -5.36 -9.36
C TYR A 38 -13.97 -5.71 -7.87
N ILE A 39 -13.74 -4.72 -7.00
CA ILE A 39 -13.73 -4.93 -5.54
C ILE A 39 -15.08 -5.45 -5.06
N LYS A 40 -16.19 -4.89 -5.58
CA LYS A 40 -17.55 -5.32 -5.23
C LYS A 40 -17.82 -6.76 -5.69
N ASP A 41 -17.42 -7.12 -6.91
CA ASP A 41 -17.57 -8.47 -7.47
C ASP A 41 -16.75 -9.52 -6.70
N LYS A 42 -15.47 -9.23 -6.44
CA LYS A 42 -14.59 -10.19 -5.76
C LYS A 42 -14.78 -10.26 -4.25
N GLY A 43 -15.28 -9.19 -3.64
CA GLY A 43 -15.36 -9.05 -2.20
C GLY A 43 -14.04 -8.64 -1.54
N ILE A 44 -14.14 -7.86 -0.47
CA ILE A 44 -12.99 -7.21 0.17
C ILE A 44 -11.95 -8.22 0.70
N ASN A 45 -12.39 -9.35 1.25
CA ASN A 45 -11.47 -10.38 1.78
C ASN A 45 -10.52 -10.92 0.70
N ASN A 46 -11.02 -11.12 -0.53
CA ASN A 46 -10.18 -11.56 -1.64
C ASN A 46 -9.18 -10.46 -2.05
N ILE A 47 -9.62 -9.20 -2.08
CA ILE A 47 -8.75 -8.06 -2.37
C ILE A 47 -7.64 -7.91 -1.33
N GLU A 48 -7.96 -8.11 -0.05
CA GLU A 48 -6.97 -8.14 1.03
C GLU A 48 -5.96 -9.26 0.84
N ASN A 49 -6.41 -10.49 0.53
CA ASN A 49 -5.54 -11.61 0.22
C ASN A 49 -4.58 -11.28 -0.93
N HIS A 50 -5.07 -10.67 -2.01
CA HIS A 50 -4.22 -10.25 -3.12
C HIS A 50 -3.18 -9.19 -2.70
N ALA A 51 -3.53 -8.28 -1.80
CA ALA A 51 -2.56 -7.33 -1.24
C ALA A 51 -1.46 -8.00 -0.43
N TYR A 52 -1.80 -8.98 0.40
CA TYR A 52 -0.83 -9.81 1.11
C TYR A 52 0.09 -10.54 0.14
N ASP A 53 -0.47 -11.16 -0.90
CA ASP A 53 0.31 -11.89 -1.90
C ASP A 53 1.25 -10.97 -2.67
N PHE A 54 0.82 -9.78 -3.06
CA PHE A 54 1.72 -8.82 -3.72
C PHE A 54 2.86 -8.37 -2.81
N ILE A 55 2.60 -8.11 -1.52
CA ILE A 55 3.69 -7.78 -0.58
C ILE A 55 4.66 -8.97 -0.48
N LYS A 56 4.14 -10.18 -0.28
CA LYS A 56 4.93 -11.41 -0.11
C LYS A 56 5.79 -11.73 -1.34
N LEU A 57 5.23 -11.57 -2.53
CA LEU A 57 5.87 -11.97 -3.79
C LEU A 57 6.73 -10.86 -4.40
N LYS A 58 6.33 -9.59 -4.24
CA LYS A 58 6.98 -8.47 -4.94
C LYS A 58 7.87 -7.62 -4.02
N ILE A 59 7.54 -7.47 -2.73
CA ILE A 59 8.23 -6.52 -1.84
C ILE A 59 9.12 -7.21 -0.80
N LYS A 60 8.66 -8.34 -0.25
CA LYS A 60 9.35 -9.10 0.80
C LYS A 60 10.64 -9.81 0.35
N PRO A 61 10.81 -10.29 -0.90
CA PRO A 61 12.01 -11.04 -1.25
C PRO A 61 13.30 -10.25 -0.99
N LYS A 62 14.35 -10.94 -0.52
CA LYS A 62 15.64 -10.32 -0.22
C LYS A 62 16.31 -9.75 -1.47
N SER A 63 16.32 -10.54 -2.55
CA SER A 63 16.82 -10.14 -3.87
C SER A 63 15.66 -9.81 -4.79
N ILE A 64 15.63 -8.58 -5.31
CA ILE A 64 14.57 -8.06 -6.18
C ILE A 64 15.24 -7.38 -7.37
N LYS A 65 14.92 -7.81 -8.59
CA LYS A 65 15.52 -7.26 -9.83
C LYS A 65 15.16 -5.79 -10.07
N ASN A 66 13.95 -5.39 -9.70
CA ASN A 66 13.36 -4.08 -9.94
C ASN A 66 13.02 -3.36 -8.61
N ASP A 67 13.98 -3.31 -7.68
CA ASP A 67 13.80 -2.59 -6.42
C ASP A 67 13.56 -1.09 -6.67
N GLY A 68 12.53 -0.55 -6.02
CA GLY A 68 11.99 0.79 -6.29
C GLY A 68 10.85 0.82 -7.33
N LYS A 69 10.63 -0.28 -8.08
CA LYS A 69 9.59 -0.40 -9.13
C LYS A 69 8.85 -1.74 -9.07
N GLN A 70 8.57 -2.24 -7.87
CA GLN A 70 8.05 -3.61 -7.64
C GLN A 70 6.62 -3.84 -8.14
N THR A 71 5.74 -2.83 -8.07
CA THR A 71 4.33 -2.97 -8.44
C THR A 71 3.96 -2.04 -9.60
N PRO A 72 3.16 -2.50 -10.57
CA PRO A 72 2.62 -1.63 -11.63
C PRO A 72 1.84 -0.46 -11.05
N MET A 73 1.65 0.61 -11.83
CA MET A 73 0.88 1.79 -11.38
C MET A 73 -0.63 1.65 -11.53
N LYS A 74 -1.08 0.79 -12.46
CA LYS A 74 -2.48 0.64 -12.88
C LYS A 74 -2.77 -0.82 -13.26
N GLY A 75 -4.05 -1.11 -13.53
CA GLY A 75 -4.52 -2.41 -14.04
C GLY A 75 -5.03 -3.35 -12.95
N TYR A 76 -4.96 -2.93 -11.68
CA TYR A 76 -5.55 -3.68 -10.57
C TYR A 76 -5.80 -2.76 -9.36
N PRO A 77 -6.93 -2.91 -8.62
CA PRO A 77 -7.26 -2.03 -7.50
C PRO A 77 -6.20 -2.00 -6.41
N VAL A 78 -5.55 -3.13 -6.13
CA VAL A 78 -4.49 -3.20 -5.11
C VAL A 78 -3.26 -2.40 -5.53
N PHE A 79 -2.93 -2.35 -6.83
CA PHE A 79 -1.81 -1.53 -7.30
C PHE A 79 -2.10 -0.06 -7.07
N THR A 80 -3.29 0.42 -7.47
CA THR A 80 -3.74 1.78 -7.21
C THR A 80 -3.69 2.10 -5.71
N ALA A 81 -4.19 1.20 -4.87
CA ALA A 81 -4.16 1.36 -3.42
C ALA A 81 -2.72 1.45 -2.88
N GLN A 82 -1.82 0.54 -3.30
CA GLN A 82 -0.42 0.54 -2.86
C GLN A 82 0.32 1.81 -3.23
N HIS A 83 0.06 2.40 -4.40
CA HIS A 83 0.63 3.70 -4.77
C HIS A 83 0.03 4.81 -3.92
N ALA A 84 -1.29 4.85 -3.73
CA ALA A 84 -1.95 5.83 -2.86
C ALA A 84 -1.43 5.78 -1.41
N THR A 85 -1.08 4.59 -0.91
CA THR A 85 -0.60 4.38 0.46
C THR A 85 0.93 4.32 0.59
N ALA A 86 1.68 4.58 -0.48
CA ALA A 86 3.15 4.48 -0.50
C ALA A 86 3.70 3.11 -0.03
N THR A 87 3.00 2.03 -0.38
CA THR A 87 3.39 0.64 -0.12
C THR A 87 3.68 -0.14 -1.41
N CYS A 88 3.93 0.56 -2.52
CA CYS A 88 4.21 -0.02 -3.84
C CYS A 88 5.65 -0.52 -4.03
N CYS A 89 6.61 0.02 -3.28
CA CYS A 89 8.02 -0.34 -3.34
C CYS A 89 8.72 -0.13 -2.00
N ARG A 90 9.90 -0.74 -1.82
CA ARG A 90 10.72 -0.58 -0.60
C ARG A 90 11.12 0.88 -0.35
N ASP A 91 11.35 1.66 -1.41
CA ASP A 91 11.67 3.10 -1.35
C ASP A 91 10.54 3.94 -0.77
N CYS A 92 9.32 3.69 -1.24
CA CYS A 92 8.14 4.37 -0.71
C CYS A 92 7.90 3.97 0.75
N ILE A 93 8.06 2.68 1.07
CA ILE A 93 7.91 2.15 2.43
C ILE A 93 8.92 2.78 3.38
N GLU A 94 10.18 2.84 3.01
CA GLU A 94 11.23 3.46 3.83
C GLU A 94 10.98 4.96 4.01
N LYS A 95 10.65 5.66 2.92
CA LYS A 95 10.40 7.11 2.96
C LYS A 95 9.21 7.47 3.85
N TRP A 96 8.09 6.77 3.70
CA TRP A 96 6.81 7.17 4.31
C TRP A 96 6.51 6.45 5.61
N HIS A 97 6.79 5.15 5.67
CA HIS A 97 6.45 4.29 6.81
C HIS A 97 7.64 4.02 7.74
N LYS A 98 8.84 4.43 7.33
CA LYS A 98 10.09 4.33 8.10
C LYS A 98 10.52 2.89 8.41
N PHE A 99 10.10 1.94 7.56
CA PHE A 99 10.65 0.59 7.61
C PHE A 99 11.90 0.51 6.72
N PRO A 100 13.06 0.10 7.25
CA PRO A 100 14.30 0.08 6.49
C PRO A 100 14.24 -0.94 5.35
N LYS A 101 14.88 -0.64 4.22
CA LYS A 101 15.10 -1.64 3.17
C LYS A 101 16.02 -2.73 3.73
N LYS A 102 15.56 -3.98 3.69
CA LYS A 102 16.38 -5.17 3.97
C LYS A 102 16.22 -6.19 2.85
#